data_AF-A0A1P8K735-F1
#
_entry.id   AF-A0A1P8K735-F1
#
_cell.length_a   1.000
_cell.length_b   1.000
_cell.length_c   1.000
_cell.angle_alpha   90.00
_cell.angle_beta   90.00
_cell.angle_gamma   90.00
#
_symmetry.space_group_name_H-M   'P 1'
#
loop_
_entity.id
_entity.type
_entity.pdbx_description
1 polymer ?
#
loop_
_entity_poly.entity_id
_entity_poly.type
_entity_poly.pdbx_seq_one_letter_code
_entity_poly.pdbx_strand_id
1 'polypeptide(L)'
;MPSKTFTSGRLRRADYDTASQQLELHWDNKTVLAYKQVPAEVYRRLCNAPTPATYWEDRIAEEYPKATPMAAPPAAGSAKSWDDLFGGGGP
;
A
#
# COMPACT_ATOMS: atom_id res chain seq x y z
N MET A 1 -9.30 -6.48 -11.81
CA MET A 1 -8.71 -5.38 -11.00
C MET A 1 -9.69 -4.22 -10.96
N PRO A 2 -10.54 -4.12 -9.92
CA PRO A 2 -11.29 -2.89 -9.65
C PRO A 2 -10.35 -1.72 -9.33
N SER A 3 -10.41 -0.66 -10.12
CA SER A 3 -9.69 0.58 -9.88
C SER A 3 -10.66 1.71 -9.55
N LYS A 4 -10.30 2.53 -8.56
CA LYS A 4 -11.08 3.70 -8.11
C LYS A 4 -10.19 4.92 -8.20
N THR A 5 -10.60 5.91 -8.97
CA THR A 5 -9.91 7.21 -9.01
C THR A 5 -10.56 8.12 -7.97
N PHE A 6 -9.74 8.73 -7.12
CA PHE A 6 -10.16 9.70 -6.12
C PHE A 6 -9.74 11.09 -6.61
N THR A 7 -10.70 12.01 -6.67
CA THR A 7 -10.45 13.41 -7.03
C THR A 7 -10.29 14.31 -5.81
N SER A 8 -10.48 13.79 -4.59
CA SER A 8 -10.36 14.53 -3.34
C SER A 8 -9.13 14.09 -2.51
N GLY A 9 -8.38 15.08 -2.00
CA GLY A 9 -7.25 14.86 -1.11
C GLY A 9 -5.93 14.49 -1.80
N ARG A 10 -5.00 13.96 -1.00
CA ARG A 10 -3.63 13.56 -1.42
C ARG A 10 -3.62 12.21 -2.15
N LEU A 11 -4.69 11.42 -2.05
CA LEU A 11 -4.85 10.16 -2.76
C LEU A 11 -5.51 10.43 -4.11
N ARG A 12 -4.89 9.98 -5.21
CA ARG A 12 -5.37 10.19 -6.58
C ARG A 12 -6.06 8.95 -7.14
N ARG A 13 -5.59 7.76 -6.79
CA ARG A 13 -6.16 6.50 -7.31
C ARG A 13 -5.86 5.35 -6.35
N ALA A 14 -6.79 4.41 -6.25
CA ALA A 14 -6.57 3.10 -5.66
C ALA A 14 -6.84 2.03 -6.72
N ASP A 15 -5.88 1.15 -6.94
CA ASP A 15 -6.05 -0.09 -7.70
C ASP A 15 -6.12 -1.26 -6.72
N TYR A 16 -7.10 -2.13 -6.88
CA TYR A 16 -7.25 -3.30 -6.03
C TYR A 16 -7.28 -4.56 -6.87
N ASP A 17 -6.40 -5.50 -6.54
CA ASP A 17 -6.34 -6.83 -7.13
C ASP A 17 -6.92 -7.86 -6.16
N THR A 18 -8.06 -8.43 -6.52
CA THR A 18 -8.76 -9.44 -5.72
C THR A 18 -8.08 -10.80 -5.76
N ALA A 19 -7.31 -11.10 -6.81
CA ALA A 19 -6.64 -12.40 -6.97
C ALA A 19 -5.45 -12.52 -6.01
N SER A 20 -4.71 -11.44 -5.84
CA SER A 20 -3.50 -11.36 -5.00
C SER A 20 -3.74 -10.64 -3.67
N GLN A 21 -4.97 -10.17 -3.43
CA GLN A 21 -5.33 -9.31 -2.29
C GLN A 21 -4.36 -8.13 -2.14
N GLN A 22 -4.03 -7.51 -3.29
CA GLN A 22 -3.07 -6.42 -3.38
C GLN A 22 -3.81 -5.11 -3.55
N LEU A 23 -3.50 -4.12 -2.72
CA LEU A 23 -4.02 -2.76 -2.83
C LEU A 23 -2.88 -1.82 -3.18
N GLU A 24 -2.98 -1.16 -4.32
CA GLU A 24 -2.06 -0.11 -4.77
C GLU A 24 -2.72 1.26 -4.67
N LEU A 25 -2.03 2.19 -4.01
CA LEU A 25 -2.50 3.54 -3.74
C LEU A 25 -1.56 4.54 -4.41
N HIS A 26 -2.08 5.27 -5.39
CA HIS A 26 -1.38 6.34 -6.06
C HIS A 26 -1.68 7.66 -5.37
N TRP A 27 -0.63 8.31 -4.91
CA TRP A 27 -0.65 9.61 -4.27
C TRP A 27 -0.38 10.73 -5.28
N ASP A 28 -0.73 11.96 -4.92
CA ASP A 28 -0.54 13.14 -5.77
C ASP A 28 0.94 13.49 -5.94
N ASN A 29 1.77 13.20 -4.94
CA ASN A 29 3.23 13.34 -4.96
C ASN A 29 3.95 12.30 -5.85
N LYS A 30 3.23 11.62 -6.76
CA LYS A 30 3.70 10.52 -7.61
C LYS A 30 4.20 9.28 -6.87
N THR A 31 3.96 9.18 -5.56
CA THR A 31 4.28 7.98 -4.78
C THR A 31 3.20 6.94 -4.99
N VAL A 32 3.60 5.68 -5.11
CA VAL A 32 2.69 4.53 -5.12
C VAL A 32 2.99 3.68 -3.89
N LEU A 33 1.98 3.42 -3.06
CA LEU A 33 2.10 2.53 -1.92
C LEU A 33 1.35 1.24 -2.25
N ALA A 34 1.99 0.09 -2.07
CA ALA A 34 1.32 -1.19 -2.19
C ALA A 34 1.18 -1.87 -0.83
N TYR A 35 0.10 -2.61 -0.71
CA TYR A 35 -0.22 -3.42 0.45
C TYR A 35 -0.60 -4.81 -0.03
N LYS A 36 -0.11 -5.83 0.66
CA LYS A 36 -0.47 -7.23 0.42
C LYS A 36 -1.32 -7.73 1.56
N GLN A 37 -2.10 -8.78 1.30
CA GLN A 37 -3.08 -9.34 2.24
C GLN A 37 -4.18 -8.36 2.65
N VAL A 38 -4.48 -7.37 1.80
CA VAL A 38 -5.58 -6.44 2.05
C VAL A 38 -6.88 -7.07 1.58
N PRO A 39 -7.88 -7.29 2.46
CA PRO A 39 -9.16 -7.85 2.07
C PRO A 39 -10.02 -6.83 1.32
N ALA A 40 -10.96 -7.33 0.52
CA ALA A 40 -11.84 -6.49 -0.31
C ALA A 40 -12.72 -5.53 0.52
N GLU A 41 -12.96 -5.86 1.80
CA GLU A 41 -13.67 -5.02 2.74
C GLU A 41 -12.95 -3.69 3.00
N VAL A 42 -11.62 -3.72 3.07
CA VAL A 42 -10.79 -2.53 3.25
C VAL A 42 -10.91 -1.62 2.03
N TYR A 43 -10.81 -2.18 0.82
CA TYR A 43 -11.02 -1.43 -0.42
C TYR A 43 -12.42 -0.82 -0.49
N ARG A 44 -13.45 -1.59 -0.12
CA ARG A 44 -14.84 -1.09 -0.06
C ARG A 44 -14.99 0.05 0.93
N ARG A 45 -14.39 -0.05 2.13
CA ARG A 45 -14.43 1.03 3.12
C ARG A 45 -13.64 2.25 2.67
N LEU A 46 -12.46 2.09 2.08
CA LEU A 46 -11.70 3.18 1.47
C LEU A 46 -12.52 3.92 0.40
N CYS A 47 -13.26 3.17 -0.42
CA CYS A 47 -14.13 3.72 -1.47
C CYS A 47 -15.36 4.46 -0.92
N ASN A 48 -15.87 4.06 0.26
CA ASN A 48 -17.00 4.72 0.93
C ASN A 48 -16.57 5.82 1.92
N ALA A 49 -15.29 5.89 2.27
CA ALA A 49 -14.78 6.86 3.23
C ALA A 49 -14.82 8.28 2.61
N PRO A 50 -15.32 9.30 3.36
CA PRO A 50 -15.29 10.69 2.91
C PRO A 50 -13.86 11.25 2.84
N THR A 51 -12.95 10.70 3.64
CA THR A 51 -11.53 11.06 3.72
C THR A 51 -10.65 9.83 3.50
N PRO A 52 -10.39 9.43 2.24
CA PRO A 52 -9.70 8.17 1.94
C PRO A 52 -8.25 8.14 2.43
N ALA A 53 -7.54 9.27 2.46
CA ALA A 53 -6.16 9.35 2.97
C ALA A 53 -6.08 9.02 4.47
N THR A 54 -6.91 9.67 5.31
CA THR A 54 -6.95 9.42 6.75
C THR A 54 -7.43 8.00 7.08
N TYR A 55 -8.44 7.50 6.35
CA TYR A 55 -8.92 6.13 6.51
C TYR A 55 -7.81 5.11 6.20
N TRP A 56 -6.99 5.37 5.18
CA TRP A 56 -5.86 4.52 4.86
C TRP A 56 -4.82 4.45 6.00
N GLU A 57 -4.49 5.56 6.66
CA GLU A 57 -3.51 5.55 7.77
C GLU A 57 -3.98 4.65 8.92
N ASP A 58 -5.19 4.87 9.42
CA ASP A 58 -5.76 4.20 10.59
C ASP A 58 -6.13 2.73 10.33
N ARG A 59 -6.66 2.43 9.14
CA ARG A 59 -7.24 1.09 8.85
C ARG A 59 -6.37 0.22 7.96
N ILE A 60 -5.39 0.81 7.27
CA ILE A 60 -4.55 0.09 6.30
C ILE A 60 -3.09 0.14 6.72
N ALA A 61 -2.56 1.32 7.03
CA ALA A 61 -1.15 1.47 7.41
C ALA A 61 -0.85 0.96 8.82
N GLU A 62 -1.82 1.00 9.74
CA GLU A 62 -1.71 0.39 11.08
C GLU A 62 -2.05 -1.11 11.10
N GLU A 63 -3.00 -1.56 10.27
CA GLU A 63 -3.54 -2.94 10.34
C GLU A 63 -2.82 -3.92 9.40
N TYR A 64 -2.23 -3.44 8.29
CA TYR A 64 -1.62 -4.31 7.28
C TYR A 64 -0.14 -4.00 7.03
N PRO A 65 0.71 -5.03 6.84
CA PRO A 65 2.09 -4.82 6.48
C PRO A 65 2.22 -4.15 5.11
N LYS A 66 2.99 -3.05 5.06
CA LYS A 66 3.36 -2.36 3.82
C LYS A 66 4.17 -3.31 2.95
N ALA A 67 3.75 -3.49 1.70
CA ALA A 67 4.46 -4.30 0.73
C ALA A 67 5.19 -3.43 -0.29
N THR A 68 6.23 -3.98 -0.91
CA THR A 68 6.96 -3.28 -1.96
C THR A 68 6.03 -3.09 -3.17
N PRO A 69 5.78 -1.84 -3.63
CA PRO A 69 4.95 -1.57 -4.80
C PRO A 69 5.58 -2.14 -6.07
N MET A 70 4.78 -2.86 -6.87
CA MET A 70 5.23 -3.42 -8.14
C MET A 70 5.45 -2.34 -9.21
N ALA A 71 4.86 -1.15 -9.05
CA ALA A 71 4.89 -0.07 -10.03
C ALA A 71 5.64 1.20 -9.55
N ALA A 72 6.55 1.12 -8.56
CA ALA A 72 7.40 2.26 -8.22
C ALA A 72 8.80 2.12 -8.85
N PRO A 73 9.33 3.12 -9.57
CA PRO A 73 10.77 3.22 -9.77
C PRO A 73 11.43 3.35 -8.38
N PRO A 74 12.64 2.80 -8.17
CA PRO A 74 13.27 2.77 -6.84
C PRO A 74 13.58 4.20 -6.38
N ALA A 75 12.65 4.81 -5.62
CA ALA A 75 12.90 6.05 -4.91
C ALA A 75 13.78 5.72 -3.69
N ALA A 76 15.00 6.24 -3.74
CA ALA A 76 16.07 6.05 -2.78
C ALA A 76 15.62 6.20 -1.31
N GLY A 77 15.95 5.19 -0.50
CA GLY A 77 15.72 5.19 0.95
C GLY A 77 16.09 3.85 1.58
N SER A 78 17.39 3.61 1.72
CA SER A 78 18.00 2.65 2.66
C SER A 78 17.31 1.29 2.85
N ALA A 79 17.31 0.44 1.82
CA ALA A 79 17.28 -1.00 2.00
C ALA A 79 18.71 -1.51 2.32
N LYS A 80 19.23 -1.10 3.47
CA LYS A 80 20.33 -1.78 4.15
C LYS A 80 19.75 -2.31 5.46
N SER A 81 19.87 -3.62 5.67
CA SER A 81 19.33 -4.43 6.78
C SER A 81 17.86 -4.88 6.64
N TRP A 82 17.69 -5.95 5.89
CA TRP A 82 16.64 -6.96 6.17
C TRP A 82 17.27 -8.36 6.09
N ASP A 83 18.27 -8.52 5.22
CA ASP A 83 19.10 -9.73 5.11
C ASP A 83 20.05 -9.95 6.31
N ASP A 84 20.40 -8.89 7.04
CA ASP A 84 21.34 -8.96 8.19
C ASP A 84 20.66 -9.44 9.50
N LEU A 85 19.32 -9.42 9.58
CA LEU A 85 18.57 -9.75 10.81
C LEU A 85 18.10 -11.22 10.89
N PHE A 86 18.16 -12.00 9.81
CA PHE A 86 17.77 -13.42 9.82
C PHE A 86 18.93 -14.39 9.52
N GLY A 87 20.15 -13.90 9.29
CA GLY A 87 21.36 -14.70 9.08
C GLY A 87 22.05 -15.12 10.37
N GLY A 88 21.33 -15.80 11.27
CA GLY A 88 21.93 -16.40 12.45
C GLY A 88 22.70 -17.69 12.14
N GLY A 89 24.03 -17.66 12.26
CA GLY A 89 24.81 -18.69 12.96
C GLY A 89 25.38 -19.92 12.20
N GLY A 90 26.69 -19.85 11.92
CA GLY A 90 27.68 -20.95 12.03
C GLY A 90 27.84 -21.91 10.84
N PRO A 91 29.01 -22.59 10.68
CA PRO A 91 30.19 -22.69 11.56
C PRO A 91 31.40 -21.80 11.18
#